data_AF-A0A1M6NT35-F1
#
_entry.id   AF-A0A1M6NT35-F1
#
_cell.length_a   1.000
_cell.length_b   1.000
_cell.length_c   1.000
_cell.angle_alpha   90.00
_cell.angle_beta   90.00
_cell.angle_gamma   90.00
#
_symmetry.space_group_name_H-M   'P 1'
#
loop_
_entity.id
_entity.type
_entity.pdbx_description
1 polymer ?
#
loop_
_entity_poly.entity_id
_entity_poly.type
_entity_poly.pdbx_seq_one_letter_code
_entity_poly.pdbx_strand_id
1 'polypeptide(L)'
;MSMEEREDKIRKEIQKLIKESCAFDKVPSLEFQKFHRALLRFSFDALSVELNYEDKIISVRNSKPSNSKSLEIGDFEGAILQNVNYTDLEETLSGCVSVGAYNECFFRHLLNDLDRLRDDEEIKIA
;
A
#
# COMPACT_ATOMS: atom_id res chain seq x y z
N MET A 1 20.80 15.73 10.74
CA MET A 1 20.33 14.58 9.95
C MET A 1 20.18 15.04 8.51
N SER A 2 20.90 14.42 7.57
CA SER A 2 20.85 14.72 6.14
C SER A 2 19.49 14.32 5.53
N MET A 3 19.24 14.68 4.26
CA MET A 3 18.06 14.16 3.54
C MET A 3 18.11 12.64 3.43
N GLU A 4 19.23 12.08 2.99
CA GLU A 4 19.45 10.64 2.83
C GLU A 4 19.24 9.86 4.15
N GLU A 5 19.74 10.37 5.27
CA GLU A 5 19.53 9.75 6.59
C GLU A 5 18.06 9.75 7.02
N ARG A 6 17.28 10.77 6.63
CA ARG A 6 15.84 10.82 6.89
C ARG A 6 15.09 9.79 6.05
N GLU A 7 15.42 9.71 4.77
CA GLU A 7 14.79 8.77 3.86
C GLU A 7 15.02 7.32 4.31
N ASP A 8 16.27 7.00 4.66
CA ASP A 8 16.67 5.69 5.17
C ASP A 8 15.94 5.33 6.47
N LYS A 9 15.77 6.30 7.38
CA LYS A 9 15.03 6.06 8.62
C LYS A 9 13.59 5.69 8.32
N ILE A 10 12.91 6.44 7.45
CA ILE A 10 11.50 6.18 7.11
C ILE A 10 11.36 4.85 6.36
N ARG A 11 12.28 4.51 5.46
CA ARG A 11 12.29 3.21 4.78
C ARG A 11 12.38 2.07 5.78
N LYS A 12 13.27 2.17 6.78
CA LYS A 12 13.41 1.16 7.83
C LYS A 12 12.14 1.01 8.67
N GLU A 13 11.50 2.11 9.06
CA GLU A 13 10.24 2.07 9.80
C GLU A 13 9.12 1.41 8.97
N ILE A 14 8.99 1.76 7.68
CA ILE A 14 8.02 1.12 6.79
C ILE A 14 8.31 -0.37 6.62
N GLN A 15 9.58 -0.77 6.43
CA GLN A 15 9.94 -2.19 6.33
C GLN A 15 9.61 -2.96 7.60
N LYS A 16 9.86 -2.36 8.77
CA LYS A 16 9.45 -2.94 10.05
C LYS A 16 7.93 -3.11 10.11
N LEU A 17 7.18 -2.11 9.66
CA LEU A 17 5.72 -2.17 9.62
C LEU A 17 5.19 -3.24 8.65
N ILE A 18 5.81 -3.40 7.49
CA ILE A 18 5.50 -4.48 6.54
C ILE A 18 5.66 -5.83 7.23
N LYS A 19 6.78 -6.04 7.92
CA LYS A 19 7.03 -7.29 8.64
C LYS A 19 6.01 -7.55 9.74
N GLU A 20 5.68 -6.53 10.55
CA GLU A 20 4.64 -6.63 11.57
C GLU A 20 3.27 -6.96 10.97
N SER A 21 2.90 -6.27 9.89
CA SER A 21 1.61 -6.43 9.24
C SER A 21 1.44 -7.74 8.46
N CYS A 22 2.54 -8.41 8.12
CA CYS A 22 2.57 -9.73 7.49
C CYS A 22 2.61 -10.90 8.48
N ALA A 23 2.73 -10.63 9.78
CA ALA A 23 2.75 -11.67 10.83
C ALA A 23 1.32 -12.12 11.21
N PHE A 24 0.64 -12.81 10.29
CA PHE A 24 -0.70 -13.36 10.48
C PHE A 24 -0.86 -14.74 9.85
N ASP A 25 -1.85 -15.52 10.30
CA ASP A 25 -2.07 -16.89 9.79
C ASP A 25 -2.90 -16.94 8.50
N LYS A 26 -4.02 -16.21 8.43
CA LYS A 26 -4.95 -16.24 7.28
C LYS A 26 -5.23 -14.86 6.69
N VAL A 27 -5.65 -13.93 7.53
CA VAL A 27 -6.01 -12.56 7.14
C VAL A 27 -5.51 -11.61 8.24
N PRO A 28 -4.89 -10.48 7.89
CA PRO A 28 -4.41 -9.52 8.87
C PRO A 28 -5.56 -8.67 9.43
N SER A 29 -5.27 -7.87 10.46
CA SER A 29 -6.21 -6.90 11.01
C SER A 29 -6.72 -5.93 9.93
N LEU A 30 -7.90 -5.33 10.13
CA LEU A 30 -8.47 -4.39 9.16
C LEU A 30 -7.52 -3.21 8.86
N GLU A 31 -6.72 -2.81 9.85
CA GLU A 31 -5.74 -1.74 9.74
C GLU A 31 -4.57 -2.13 8.85
N PHE A 32 -4.01 -3.31 9.08
CA PHE A 32 -2.97 -3.86 8.21
C PHE A 32 -3.50 -4.13 6.80
N GLN A 33 -4.76 -4.51 6.63
CA GLN A 33 -5.37 -4.60 5.31
C GLN A 33 -5.47 -3.23 4.61
N LYS A 34 -5.85 -2.17 5.34
CA LYS A 34 -5.86 -0.80 4.81
C LYS A 34 -4.45 -0.35 4.42
N PHE A 35 -3.47 -0.61 5.28
CA PHE A 35 -2.05 -0.36 5.03
C PHE A 35 -1.56 -1.07 3.75
N HIS A 36 -1.78 -2.38 3.64
CA HIS A 36 -1.40 -3.16 2.46
C HIS A 36 -2.00 -2.58 1.17
N ARG A 37 -3.31 -2.29 1.17
CA ARG A 37 -4.00 -1.70 0.02
C ARG A 37 -3.47 -0.32 -0.33
N ALA A 38 -3.22 0.53 0.67
CA ALA A 38 -2.69 1.88 0.45
C ALA A 38 -1.29 1.85 -0.15
N LEU A 39 -0.41 0.99 0.38
CA LEU A 39 0.95 0.82 -0.14
C LEU A 39 0.93 0.32 -1.60
N LEU A 40 0.19 -0.75 -1.88
CA LEU A 40 0.10 -1.31 -3.23
C LEU A 40 -0.55 -0.36 -4.23
N ARG A 41 -1.61 0.35 -3.81
CA ARG A 41 -2.27 1.35 -4.66
C ARG A 41 -1.31 2.46 -5.06
N PHE A 42 -0.52 2.94 -4.10
CA PHE A 42 0.51 3.94 -4.37
C PHE A 42 1.58 3.38 -5.32
N SER A 43 2.07 2.17 -5.06
CA SER A 43 3.17 1.57 -5.83
C SER A 43 2.78 1.19 -7.26
N PHE A 44 1.53 0.81 -7.51
CA PHE A 44 1.02 0.51 -8.85
C PHE A 44 0.45 1.73 -9.60
N ASP A 45 0.49 2.92 -8.99
CA ASP A 45 -0.19 4.13 -9.48
C ASP A 45 -1.66 3.85 -9.86
N ALA A 46 -2.35 3.15 -8.96
CA ALA A 46 -3.65 2.57 -9.24
C ALA A 46 -4.82 3.38 -8.69
N LEU A 47 -5.97 3.25 -9.35
CA LEU A 47 -7.23 3.82 -8.83
C LEU A 47 -7.70 3.03 -7.60
N SER A 48 -7.65 1.71 -7.67
CA SER A 48 -8.00 0.83 -6.56
C SER A 48 -7.20 -0.47 -6.58
N VAL A 49 -6.99 -1.04 -5.41
CA VAL A 49 -6.37 -2.35 -5.22
C VAL A 49 -7.22 -3.17 -4.25
N GLU A 50 -7.47 -4.41 -4.62
CA GLU A 50 -8.06 -5.44 -3.77
C GLU A 50 -7.03 -6.54 -3.53
N LEU A 51 -7.00 -7.06 -2.30
CA LEU A 51 -6.09 -8.11 -1.89
C LEU A 51 -6.90 -9.31 -1.42
N ASN A 52 -6.71 -10.44 -2.10
CA ASN A 52 -7.18 -11.72 -1.63
C ASN A 52 -6.01 -12.48 -0.97
N TYR A 53 -6.03 -12.53 0.36
CA TYR A 53 -4.96 -13.13 1.17
C TYR A 53 -4.88 -14.64 1.03
N GLU A 54 -6.03 -15.31 0.84
CA GLU A 54 -6.13 -16.76 0.76
C GLU A 54 -5.69 -17.26 -0.62
N ASP A 55 -6.21 -16.65 -1.69
CA ASP A 55 -5.88 -17.02 -3.07
C ASP A 55 -4.55 -16.41 -3.54
N LYS A 56 -3.96 -15.51 -2.73
CA LYS A 56 -2.74 -14.76 -3.02
C LYS A 56 -2.79 -13.96 -4.32
N ILE A 57 -3.87 -13.20 -4.50
CA ILE A 57 -4.14 -12.38 -5.68
C ILE A 57 -4.24 -10.91 -5.30
N ILE A 58 -3.55 -10.06 -6.05
CA ILE A 58 -3.70 -8.61 -6.04
C ILE A 58 -4.47 -8.21 -7.28
N SER A 59 -5.65 -7.63 -7.09
CA SER A 59 -6.47 -7.10 -8.18
C SER A 59 -6.29 -5.59 -8.25
N VAL A 60 -5.66 -5.12 -9.31
CA VAL A 60 -5.31 -3.72 -9.54
C VAL A 60 -6.23 -3.15 -10.61
N ARG A 61 -6.86 -2.02 -10.32
CA ARG A 61 -7.71 -1.29 -11.26
C ARG A 61 -7.06 0.02 -11.64
N ASN A 62 -6.74 0.19 -12.92
CA ASN A 62 -6.12 1.40 -13.47
C ASN A 62 -7.08 2.10 -14.44
N SER A 63 -7.02 3.42 -14.52
CA SER A 63 -7.57 4.15 -15.66
C SER A 63 -6.82 3.75 -16.93
N LYS A 64 -7.54 3.55 -18.04
CA LYS A 64 -6.99 3.25 -19.36
C LYS A 64 -5.81 4.18 -19.69
N PRO A 65 -4.72 3.71 -20.37
CA PRO A 65 -3.73 4.63 -20.90
C PRO A 65 -4.43 5.61 -21.84
N SER A 66 -4.21 6.90 -21.59
CA SER A 66 -4.73 7.98 -22.42
C SER A 66 -4.09 7.89 -23.80
N ASN A 67 -4.85 7.40 -24.76
CA ASN A 67 -4.56 7.61 -26.17
C ASN A 67 -4.81 9.09 -26.48
N SER A 68 -3.98 10.01 -25.98
CA SER A 68 -3.86 11.44 -26.38
C SER A 68 -5.14 12.18 -26.82
N LYS A 69 -6.29 11.82 -26.28
CA LYS A 69 -7.58 12.44 -26.51
C LYS A 69 -8.19 12.66 -25.14
N SER A 70 -8.59 13.90 -24.94
CA SER A 70 -9.25 14.45 -23.77
C SER A 70 -10.16 13.42 -23.09
N LEU A 71 -9.83 13.07 -21.84
CA LEU A 71 -10.71 12.29 -20.96
C LEU A 71 -11.99 13.09 -20.74
N GLU A 72 -13.13 12.59 -21.23
CA GLU A 72 -14.44 13.13 -20.88
C GLU A 72 -14.92 12.49 -19.57
N ILE A 73 -15.76 13.18 -18.82
CA ILE A 73 -16.28 12.73 -17.51
C ILE A 73 -17.06 11.39 -17.63
N GLY A 74 -17.45 10.98 -18.84
CA GLY A 74 -18.09 9.69 -19.14
C GLY A 74 -17.13 8.50 -19.33
N ASP A 75 -15.81 8.70 -19.42
CA ASP A 75 -14.84 7.62 -19.73
C ASP A 75 -14.47 6.72 -18.52
N PHE A 76 -15.13 6.91 -17.37
CA PHE A 76 -14.91 6.10 -16.15
C PHE A 76 -15.25 4.61 -16.30
N GLU A 77 -15.97 4.20 -17.35
CA GLU A 77 -16.28 2.79 -17.64
C GLU A 77 -15.07 1.96 -18.11
N GLY A 78 -13.95 2.60 -18.48
CA GLY A 78 -12.79 1.94 -19.12
C GLY A 78 -11.71 1.39 -18.19
N ALA A 79 -12.02 1.08 -16.93
CA ALA A 79 -11.01 0.68 -15.96
C ALA A 79 -10.44 -0.73 -16.28
N ILE A 80 -9.13 -0.83 -16.45
CA ILE A 80 -8.45 -2.11 -16.73
C ILE A 80 -8.20 -2.82 -15.40
N LEU A 81 -8.79 -4.01 -15.25
CA LEU A 81 -8.50 -4.92 -14.13
C LEU A 81 -7.31 -5.81 -14.49
N GLN A 82 -6.25 -5.74 -13.68
CA GLN A 82 -5.10 -6.62 -13.77
C GLN A 82 -4.99 -7.43 -12.48
N ASN A 83 -4.78 -8.74 -12.62
CA ASN A 83 -4.55 -9.62 -11.48
C ASN A 83 -3.07 -9.99 -11.43
N VAL A 84 -2.46 -9.81 -10.28
CA VAL A 84 -1.07 -10.18 -10.00
C VAL A 84 -1.09 -11.23 -8.90
N ASN A 85 -0.58 -12.43 -9.20
CA ASN A 85 -0.40 -13.47 -8.19
C ASN A 85 0.86 -13.16 -7.40
N TYR A 86 0.84 -13.40 -6.08
CA TYR A 86 2.02 -13.32 -5.24
C TYR A 86 2.27 -14.64 -4.51
N THR A 87 3.53 -14.94 -4.20
CA THR A 87 3.91 -16.12 -3.42
C THR A 87 4.10 -15.76 -1.95
N ASP A 88 4.72 -14.61 -1.72
CA ASP A 88 5.06 -14.03 -0.43
C ASP A 88 4.62 -12.56 -0.40
N LEU A 89 3.77 -12.22 0.57
CA LEU A 89 3.23 -10.87 0.70
C LEU A 89 4.28 -9.89 1.24
N GLU A 90 5.12 -10.32 2.20
CA GLU A 90 6.16 -9.49 2.80
C GLU A 90 7.18 -9.07 1.74
N GLU A 91 7.62 -10.02 0.90
CA GLU A 91 8.54 -9.77 -0.21
C GLU A 91 7.90 -8.80 -1.23
N THR A 92 6.63 -9.02 -1.57
CA THR A 92 5.89 -8.17 -2.53
C THR A 92 5.80 -6.72 -2.05
N LEU A 93 5.41 -6.52 -0.78
CA LEU A 93 5.32 -5.19 -0.17
C LEU A 93 6.70 -4.56 0.03
N SER A 94 7.73 -5.34 0.35
CA SER A 94 9.11 -4.85 0.48
C SER A 94 9.67 -4.38 -0.86
N GLY A 95 9.32 -5.06 -1.95
CA GLY A 95 9.62 -4.64 -3.32
C GLY A 95 9.03 -3.26 -3.65
N CYS A 96 7.82 -2.98 -3.16
CA CYS A 96 7.13 -1.70 -3.34
C CYS A 96 7.88 -0.50 -2.73
N VAL A 97 8.66 -0.73 -1.67
CA VAL A 97 9.51 0.28 -1.02
C VAL A 97 10.84 0.45 -1.74
N SER A 98 11.31 -0.60 -2.43
CA SER A 98 12.63 -0.64 -3.07
C SER A 98 12.64 -0.10 -4.50
N VAL A 99 11.52 -0.26 -5.23
CA VAL A 99 11.44 -0.01 -6.68
C VAL A 99 10.73 1.31 -7.06
N GLY A 100 10.08 1.99 -6.10
CA GLY A 100 9.25 3.17 -6.37
C GLY A 100 9.97 4.53 -6.31
N ALA A 101 9.30 5.55 -6.87
CA ALA A 101 9.59 6.96 -6.59
C ALA A 101 9.38 7.19 -5.08
N TYR A 102 10.47 7.20 -4.32
CA TYR A 102 10.42 7.41 -2.89
C TYR A 102 9.72 8.75 -2.60
N ASN A 103 8.56 8.67 -1.93
CA ASN A 103 7.80 9.84 -1.52
C ASN A 103 7.74 9.88 0.00
N GLU A 104 8.64 10.67 0.59
CA GLU A 104 8.74 10.83 2.04
C GLU A 104 7.38 11.17 2.68
N CYS A 105 6.62 12.07 2.05
CA CYS A 105 5.32 12.51 2.56
C CYS A 105 4.30 11.37 2.61
N PHE A 106 4.23 10.55 1.57
CA PHE A 106 3.35 9.39 1.53
C PHE A 106 3.70 8.40 2.66
N PHE A 107 4.97 8.01 2.77
CA PHE A 107 5.38 7.04 3.78
C PHE A 107 5.20 7.56 5.21
N ARG A 108 5.47 8.85 5.45
CA ARG A 108 5.18 9.46 6.75
C ARG A 108 3.70 9.50 7.08
N HIS A 109 2.85 9.81 6.09
CA HIS A 109 1.41 9.77 6.29
C HIS A 109 0.93 8.36 6.63
N LEU A 110 1.46 7.35 5.92
CA LEU A 110 1.15 5.95 6.13
C LEU A 110 1.54 5.47 7.55
N LEU A 111 2.71 5.91 8.06
CA LEU A 111 3.15 5.64 9.43
C LEU A 111 2.24 6.32 10.46
N ASN A 112 1.93 7.60 10.27
CA ASN A 112 1.11 8.37 11.20
C ASN A 112 -0.34 7.87 11.28
N ASP A 113 -0.90 7.42 10.17
CA ASP A 113 -2.26 6.87 10.14
C ASP A 113 -2.37 5.59 10.95
N LEU A 114 -1.29 4.82 11.09
CA LEU A 114 -1.27 3.62 11.92
C LEU A 114 -0.97 3.92 13.39
N ASP A 115 -0.05 4.86 13.67
CA ASP A 115 0.22 5.29 15.05
C ASP A 115 -1.03 5.87 15.72
N ARG A 116 -1.82 6.66 14.99
CA ARG A 116 -3.11 7.19 15.49
C ARG A 116 -4.11 6.09 15.85
N LEU A 117 -4.05 4.95 15.17
CA LEU A 117 -4.94 3.83 15.44
C LEU A 117 -4.47 3.00 16.64
N ARG A 118 -3.15 2.89 16.86
CA ARG A 118 -2.57 2.29 18.07
C ARG A 118 -2.99 3.06 19.34
N ASP A 119 -2.94 4.39 19.27
CA ASP A 119 -3.39 5.26 20.38
C ASP A 119 -4.90 5.08 20.69
N ASP A 120 -5.74 4.86 19.67
CA ASP A 120 -7.18 4.64 19.82
C ASP A 120 -7.54 3.24 20.38
N GLU A 121 -6.68 2.23 20.20
CA GLU A 121 -6.86 0.90 20.82
C GLU A 121 -6.47 0.92 22.30
N GLU A 122 -5.42 1.64 22.70
CA GLU A 122 -5.03 1.77 24.10
C GLU A 122 -6.09 2.51 24.94
N ILE A 123 -6.79 3.50 24.35
CA ILE A 123 -7.89 4.20 25.02
C ILE A 123 -9.12 3.30 25.24
N LYS A 124 -9.32 2.27 24.43
CA LYS A 124 -10.47 1.35 24.56
C LYS A 124 -10.24 0.22 25.58
N ILE A 125 -9.01 0.04 26.05
CA ILE A 125 -8.63 -1.03 26.99
C ILE A 125 -8.36 -0.47 28.41
N ALA A 126 -8.41 0.85 28.61
CA ALA A 126 -8.21 1.53 29.89
C ALA A 126 -9.50 1.82 30.66
#